data_AF-A0A1Y6BF85-F1
#
_entry.id   AF-A0A1Y6BF85-F1
#
_cell.length_a   1.000
_cell.length_b   1.000
_cell.length_c   1.000
_cell.angle_alpha   90.00
_cell.angle_beta   90.00
_cell.angle_gamma   90.00
#
_symmetry.space_group_name_H-M   'P 1'
#
loop_
_entity.id
_entity.type
_entity.pdbx_description
1 polymer ?
#
loop_
_entity_poly.entity_id
_entity_poly.type
_entity_poly.pdbx_seq_one_letter_code
_entity_poly.pdbx_strand_id
1 'polypeptide(L)'
;MRSLAIGILFGLTALSANAASLRPIVVTSGDFKMYEEPFQQPNVGCDLFEALSIKAFDKNTFGLAKLERTLDGYCKIGYNPNPRSYFLTAKPAGCGSVKYEGIRKNSETGELDTVDIIDHRGRLCKDLVPAKIIVKESLAGQGYKWFSYSPIRK
;
A
#
# COMPACT_ATOMS: atom_id res chain seq x y z
N MET A 1 42.51 -36.98 44.64
CA MET A 1 41.76 -35.75 44.30
C MET A 1 42.44 -35.10 43.12
N ARG A 2 41.88 -35.22 41.90
CA ARG A 2 42.41 -34.56 40.69
C ARG A 2 41.28 -33.74 40.09
N SER A 3 41.41 -32.43 40.18
CA SER A 3 40.50 -31.43 39.59
C SER A 3 40.89 -31.21 38.13
N LEU A 4 39.96 -31.44 37.20
CA LEU A 4 40.07 -31.02 35.80
C LEU A 4 39.36 -29.67 35.64
N ALA A 5 40.09 -28.65 35.21
CA ALA A 5 39.54 -27.36 34.78
C ALA A 5 39.28 -27.39 33.28
N ILE A 6 38.01 -27.23 32.89
CA ILE A 6 37.57 -27.10 31.49
C ILE A 6 37.48 -25.60 31.19
N GLY A 7 38.41 -25.10 30.38
CA GLY A 7 38.37 -23.73 29.86
C GLY A 7 37.51 -23.67 28.61
N ILE A 8 36.40 -22.92 28.66
CA ILE A 8 35.54 -22.66 27.51
C ILE A 8 36.01 -21.35 26.86
N LEU A 9 36.62 -21.45 25.67
CA LEU A 9 36.90 -20.32 24.80
C LEU A 9 35.59 -19.88 24.12
N PHE A 10 35.05 -18.73 24.53
CA PHE A 10 34.01 -18.02 23.78
C PHE A 10 34.66 -17.22 22.65
N GLY A 11 34.57 -17.72 21.42
CA GLY A 11 34.95 -16.98 20.22
C GLY A 11 33.92 -15.89 19.92
N LEU A 12 34.32 -14.62 20.05
CA LEU A 12 33.55 -13.47 19.55
C LEU A 12 33.67 -13.41 18.02
N THR A 13 32.62 -13.77 17.31
CA THR A 13 32.50 -13.46 15.88
C THR A 13 31.87 -12.07 15.72
N ALA A 14 32.65 -11.11 15.23
CA ALA A 14 32.16 -9.78 14.92
C ALA A 14 31.26 -9.85 13.67
N LEU A 15 29.94 -9.75 13.85
CA LEU A 15 29.00 -9.61 12.75
C LEU A 15 29.12 -8.19 12.18
N SER A 16 29.73 -8.07 10.99
CA SER A 16 29.75 -6.84 10.21
C SER A 16 28.33 -6.49 9.76
N ALA A 17 27.65 -5.61 10.50
CA ALA A 17 26.41 -5.01 10.05
C ALA A 17 26.72 -3.98 8.94
N ASN A 18 26.54 -4.38 7.68
CA ASN A 18 26.50 -3.42 6.58
C ASN A 18 25.35 -2.45 6.84
N ALA A 19 25.67 -1.23 7.25
CA ALA A 19 24.72 -0.14 7.37
C ALA A 19 24.27 0.26 5.96
N ALA A 20 23.30 -0.48 5.43
CA ALA A 20 22.59 -0.08 4.23
C ALA A 20 21.98 1.30 4.52
N SER A 21 22.47 2.33 3.81
CA SER A 21 21.96 3.70 3.90
C SER A 21 20.46 3.69 3.61
N LEU A 22 19.65 3.71 4.67
CA LEU A 22 18.20 3.80 4.59
C LEU A 22 17.85 5.20 4.10
N ARG A 23 17.67 5.35 2.79
CA ARG A 23 17.03 6.56 2.26
C ARG A 23 15.66 6.69 2.95
N PRO A 24 15.28 7.89 3.42
CA PRO A 24 13.97 8.07 4.03
C PRO A 24 12.90 7.65 3.04
N ILE A 25 12.03 6.73 3.47
CA ILE A 25 10.89 6.29 2.67
C ILE A 25 9.86 7.40 2.75
N VAL A 26 9.51 7.93 1.58
CA VAL A 26 8.59 9.05 1.45
C VAL A 26 7.24 8.56 0.93
N VAL A 27 6.17 8.85 1.67
CA VAL A 27 4.80 8.72 1.17
C VAL A 27 4.63 9.67 0.00
N THR A 28 4.36 9.11 -1.17
CA THR A 28 4.15 9.91 -2.38
C THR A 28 2.66 10.21 -2.52
N SER A 29 2.31 11.49 -2.37
CA SER A 29 0.91 11.93 -2.49
C SER A 29 0.36 11.75 -3.92
N GLY A 30 -0.96 11.76 -4.06
CA GLY A 30 -1.64 11.78 -5.35
C GLY A 30 -3.07 11.27 -5.27
N ASP A 31 -3.83 11.54 -6.33
CA ASP A 31 -5.21 11.11 -6.51
C ASP A 31 -5.29 10.20 -7.74
N PHE A 32 -5.99 9.07 -7.62
CA PHE A 32 -6.00 8.00 -8.62
C PHE A 32 -7.41 7.44 -8.79
N LYS A 33 -7.82 7.25 -10.05
CA LYS A 33 -8.99 6.43 -10.40
C LYS A 33 -8.55 4.98 -10.47
N MET A 34 -9.05 4.14 -9.57
CA MET A 34 -8.66 2.74 -9.43
C MET A 34 -9.76 1.83 -9.97
N TYR A 35 -9.37 0.77 -10.67
CA TYR A 35 -10.28 -0.20 -11.27
C TYR A 35 -9.95 -1.62 -10.79
N GLU A 36 -10.92 -2.53 -10.86
CA GLU A 36 -10.75 -3.92 -10.44
C GLU A 36 -9.72 -4.66 -11.32
N GLU A 37 -9.66 -4.30 -12.61
CA GLU A 37 -8.72 -4.87 -13.56
C GLU A 37 -7.64 -3.86 -14.00
N PRO A 38 -6.36 -4.30 -14.12
CA PRO A 38 -5.33 -3.47 -14.71
C PRO A 38 -5.65 -3.09 -16.16
N PHE A 39 -5.37 -1.85 -16.53
CA PHE A 39 -5.60 -1.28 -17.87
C PHE A 39 -7.08 -1.20 -18.30
N GLN A 40 -8.02 -1.38 -17.37
CA GLN A 40 -9.44 -1.16 -17.63
C GLN A 40 -9.66 0.25 -18.21
N GLN A 41 -10.43 0.33 -19.30
CA GLN A 41 -10.77 1.60 -19.92
C GLN A 41 -11.96 2.25 -19.21
N PRO A 42 -11.90 3.56 -18.91
CA PRO A 42 -13.02 4.31 -18.37
C PRO A 42 -14.23 4.25 -19.30
N ASN A 43 -15.42 4.05 -18.73
CA ASN A 43 -16.65 4.11 -19.50
C ASN A 43 -17.17 5.55 -19.55
N VAL A 44 -17.18 6.16 -20.73
CA VAL A 44 -17.60 7.57 -20.91
C VAL A 44 -19.04 7.88 -20.48
N GLY A 45 -19.91 6.88 -20.40
CA GLY A 45 -21.30 7.05 -19.96
C GLY A 45 -21.50 6.86 -18.46
N CYS A 46 -20.90 5.80 -17.90
CA CYS A 46 -20.98 5.41 -16.49
C CYS A 46 -19.65 4.83 -16.02
N ASP A 47 -18.72 5.68 -15.60
CA ASP A 47 -17.44 5.23 -15.09
C ASP A 47 -17.53 5.02 -13.58
N LEU A 48 -17.76 3.78 -13.15
CA LEU A 48 -17.75 3.40 -11.74
C LEU A 48 -16.34 2.94 -11.36
N PHE A 49 -15.72 3.61 -10.40
CA PHE A 49 -14.35 3.34 -9.96
C PHE A 49 -14.18 3.57 -8.47
N GLU A 50 -13.04 3.14 -7.93
CA GLU A 50 -12.63 3.48 -6.56
C GLU A 50 -11.64 4.64 -6.63
N ALA A 51 -12.00 5.80 -6.08
CA ALA A 51 -11.13 6.95 -5.97
C ALA A 51 -10.16 6.76 -4.79
N LEU A 52 -8.86 6.74 -5.06
CA LEU A 52 -7.81 6.71 -4.05
C LEU A 52 -7.15 8.08 -3.95
N SER A 53 -7.16 8.69 -2.76
CA SER A 53 -6.39 9.91 -2.45
C SER A 53 -5.37 9.59 -1.37
N ILE A 54 -4.08 9.77 -1.67
CA ILE A 54 -2.97 9.62 -0.72
C ILE A 54 -2.44 11.02 -0.37
N LYS A 55 -2.43 11.35 0.91
CA LYS A 55 -1.81 12.56 1.45
C LYS A 55 -0.68 12.17 2.39
N ALA A 56 0.53 12.69 2.14
CA ALA A 56 1.64 12.57 3.08
C ALA A 56 1.47 13.52 4.27
N PHE A 57 1.89 13.08 5.45
CA PHE A 57 2.06 13.92 6.63
C PHE A 57 3.53 14.29 6.85
N ASP A 58 3.77 15.27 7.73
CA ASP A 58 5.09 15.86 7.97
C ASP A 58 6.18 14.81 8.25
N LYS A 59 7.38 15.03 7.67
CA LYS A 59 8.55 14.12 7.71
C LYS A 59 8.39 12.75 7.04
N ASN A 60 7.40 12.60 6.16
CA ASN A 60 7.39 11.67 5.01
C ASN A 60 7.19 10.16 5.26
N THR A 61 7.15 9.64 6.49
CA THR A 61 6.92 8.20 6.71
C THR A 61 5.45 7.82 6.90
N PHE A 62 4.61 8.79 7.29
CA PHE A 62 3.19 8.59 7.56
C PHE A 62 2.33 9.34 6.55
N GLY A 63 1.11 8.84 6.34
CA GLY A 63 0.15 9.47 5.46
C GLY A 63 -1.28 9.09 5.78
N LEU A 64 -2.21 9.56 4.95
CA LEU A 64 -3.62 9.23 4.96
C LEU A 64 -4.02 8.77 3.57
N ALA A 65 -4.52 7.54 3.46
CA ALA A 65 -5.26 7.10 2.29
C ALA A 65 -6.75 7.35 2.53
N LYS A 66 -7.43 7.92 1.53
CA LYS A 66 -8.88 7.93 1.43
C LYS A 66 -9.29 7.09 0.22
N LEU A 67 -10.23 6.18 0.45
CA LEU A 67 -10.86 5.35 -0.59
C LEU A 67 -12.34 5.68 -0.62
N GLU A 68 -12.88 5.92 -1.80
CA GLU A 68 -14.29 6.20 -1.98
C GLU A 68 -14.76 5.64 -3.31
N ARG A 69 -15.90 4.95 -3.32
CA ARG A 69 -16.53 4.53 -4.56
C ARG A 69 -17.13 5.76 -5.23
N THR A 70 -16.79 6.00 -6.48
CA THR A 70 -17.25 7.19 -7.21
C THR A 70 -17.79 6.80 -8.58
N LEU A 71 -18.77 7.56 -9.05
CA LEU A 71 -19.33 7.46 -10.39
C LEU A 71 -19.01 8.76 -11.14
N ASP A 72 -18.47 8.64 -12.34
CA ASP A 72 -18.28 9.74 -13.29
C ASP A 72 -19.09 9.49 -14.57
N GLY A 73 -19.36 10.54 -15.34
CA GLY A 73 -20.24 10.51 -16.52
C GLY A 73 -21.67 10.99 -16.26
N TYR A 74 -22.60 10.63 -17.16
CA TYR A 74 -23.94 11.24 -17.23
C TYR A 74 -25.06 10.35 -16.67
N CYS A 75 -24.74 9.16 -16.15
CA CYS A 75 -25.79 8.25 -15.75
C CYS A 75 -26.36 8.52 -14.36
N LYS A 76 -27.68 8.35 -14.27
CA LYS A 76 -28.49 8.59 -13.07
C LYS A 76 -28.66 7.32 -12.24
N ILE A 77 -27.57 6.62 -11.96
CA ILE A 77 -27.59 5.40 -11.14
C ILE A 77 -27.32 5.81 -9.69
N GLY A 78 -28.18 5.37 -8.76
CA GLY A 78 -27.89 5.48 -7.34
C GLY A 78 -26.71 4.58 -6.98
N TYR A 79 -25.64 5.16 -6.44
CA TYR A 79 -24.50 4.41 -5.91
C TYR A 79 -24.25 4.82 -4.45
N ASN A 80 -23.67 3.91 -3.67
CA ASN A 80 -23.24 4.20 -2.31
C ASN A 80 -21.74 4.57 -2.35
N PRO A 81 -21.36 5.80 -1.98
CA PRO A 81 -19.96 6.24 -2.03
C PRO A 81 -19.03 5.46 -1.10
N ASN A 82 -19.55 4.90 0.01
CA ASN A 82 -18.77 4.11 0.98
C ASN A 82 -17.38 4.73 1.30
N PRO A 83 -17.28 5.95 1.85
CA PRO A 83 -15.99 6.59 2.09
C PRO A 83 -15.21 5.91 3.22
N ARG A 84 -13.91 5.73 3.00
CA ARG A 84 -13.00 5.03 3.91
C ARG A 84 -11.69 5.78 4.05
N SER A 85 -11.08 5.71 5.22
CA SER A 85 -9.85 6.45 5.54
C SER A 85 -8.93 5.59 6.39
N TYR A 86 -7.66 5.56 6.02
CA TYR A 86 -6.62 4.73 6.62
C TYR A 86 -5.39 5.58 6.90
N PHE A 87 -4.93 5.59 8.15
CA PHE A 87 -3.60 6.09 8.47
C PHE A 87 -2.56 5.10 7.93
N LEU A 88 -1.63 5.60 7.14
CA LEU A 88 -0.64 4.81 6.43
C LEU A 88 0.71 4.86 7.13
N THR A 89 1.39 3.71 7.15
CA THR A 89 2.82 3.59 7.43
C THR A 89 3.54 3.11 6.17
N ALA A 90 4.58 3.83 5.74
CA ALA A 90 5.36 3.45 4.58
C ALA A 90 6.50 2.47 4.92
N LYS A 91 6.68 1.47 4.07
CA LYS A 91 7.72 0.43 4.14
C LYS A 91 8.36 0.22 2.78
N PRO A 92 9.65 -0.20 2.72
CA PRO A 92 10.28 -0.48 1.45
C PRO A 92 9.72 -1.78 0.88
N ALA A 93 9.37 -1.79 -0.41
CA ALA A 93 8.86 -2.98 -1.11
C ALA A 93 9.87 -3.52 -2.15
N GLY A 94 11.13 -3.11 -2.05
CA GLY A 94 12.20 -3.48 -2.98
C GLY A 94 12.15 -2.71 -4.30
N CYS A 95 13.29 -2.67 -5.00
CA CYS A 95 13.37 -2.09 -6.34
C CYS A 95 12.89 -0.62 -6.45
N GLY A 96 12.95 0.18 -5.39
CA GLY A 96 12.41 1.56 -5.38
C GLY A 96 10.88 1.65 -5.23
N SER A 97 10.19 0.52 -5.09
CA SER A 97 8.76 0.47 -4.76
C SER A 97 8.54 0.71 -3.27
N VAL A 98 7.36 1.23 -2.93
CA VAL A 98 6.96 1.49 -1.54
C VAL A 98 5.67 0.73 -1.24
N LYS A 99 5.60 0.07 -0.09
CA LYS A 99 4.37 -0.51 0.46
C LYS A 99 3.83 0.44 1.53
N TYR A 100 2.57 0.83 1.43
CA TYR A 100 1.85 1.51 2.49
C TYR A 100 0.90 0.51 3.15
N GLU A 101 0.91 0.45 4.47
CA GLU A 101 0.02 -0.38 5.26
C GLU A 101 -0.85 0.51 6.14
N GLY A 102 -2.15 0.24 6.20
CA GLY A 102 -3.09 0.98 7.03
C GLY A 102 -4.12 0.06 7.67
N ILE A 103 -4.57 0.47 8.86
CA ILE A 103 -5.61 -0.22 9.63
C ILE A 103 -6.62 0.83 10.07
N ARG A 104 -7.90 0.48 10.05
CA ARG A 104 -8.97 1.27 10.68
C ARG A 104 -9.94 0.34 11.40
N LYS A 105 -10.63 0.88 12.40
CA LYS A 105 -11.76 0.20 13.02
C LYS A 105 -13.02 0.51 12.22
N ASN A 106 -13.74 -0.52 11.79
CA ASN A 106 -15.04 -0.38 11.17
C ASN A 106 -16.05 0.08 12.23
N SER A 107 -16.73 1.19 11.99
CA SER A 107 -17.67 1.78 12.95
C SER A 107 -18.98 1.00 13.08
N GLU A 108 -19.35 0.23 12.05
CA GLU A 108 -20.60 -0.54 12.02
C GLU A 108 -20.41 -1.91 12.69
N THR A 109 -19.31 -2.59 12.40
CA THR A 109 -19.04 -3.95 12.91
C THR A 109 -18.14 -3.97 14.15
N GLY A 110 -17.35 -2.91 14.38
CA GLY A 110 -16.33 -2.86 15.42
C GLY A 110 -15.06 -3.65 15.10
N GLU A 111 -15.02 -4.38 13.98
CA GLU A 111 -13.88 -5.16 13.52
C GLU A 111 -12.82 -4.28 12.84
N LEU A 112 -11.67 -4.87 12.49
CA LEU A 112 -10.59 -4.15 11.83
C LEU A 112 -10.64 -4.35 10.32
N ASP A 113 -10.67 -3.23 9.58
CA ASP A 113 -10.38 -3.23 8.14
C ASP A 113 -8.89 -2.93 7.93
N THR A 114 -8.29 -3.55 6.93
CA THR A 114 -6.88 -3.33 6.58
C THR A 114 -6.73 -2.94 5.11
N VAL A 115 -5.69 -2.15 4.82
CA VAL A 115 -5.31 -1.80 3.45
C VAL A 115 -3.81 -1.97 3.26
N ASP A 116 -3.45 -2.63 2.17
CA ASP A 116 -2.09 -2.72 1.64
C ASP A 116 -2.06 -2.00 0.29
N ILE A 117 -1.21 -0.99 0.14
CA ILE A 117 -1.04 -0.24 -1.11
C ILE A 117 0.40 -0.41 -1.56
N ILE A 118 0.62 -0.91 -2.77
CA ILE A 118 1.96 -1.00 -3.37
C ILE A 118 2.08 0.07 -4.45
N ASP A 119 3.05 0.95 -4.30
CA ASP A 119 3.35 2.04 -5.23
C ASP A 119 4.66 1.76 -5.97
N HIS A 120 4.53 1.53 -7.27
CA HIS A 120 5.61 1.26 -8.21
C HIS A 120 6.04 2.49 -9.01
N ARG A 121 5.55 3.70 -8.70
CA ARG A 121 5.95 4.92 -9.45
C ARG A 121 7.44 5.23 -9.33
N GLY A 122 8.06 4.89 -8.21
CA GLY A 122 9.51 5.01 -7.97
C GLY A 122 10.32 3.77 -8.38
N ARG A 123 9.69 2.77 -9.03
CA ARG A 123 10.33 1.49 -9.34
C ARG A 123 11.51 1.68 -10.31
N LEU A 124 12.63 1.03 -9.99
CA LEU A 124 13.88 1.04 -10.77
C LEU A 124 14.14 -0.28 -11.51
N CYS A 125 13.51 -1.37 -11.06
CA CYS A 125 13.64 -2.67 -11.72
C CYS A 125 12.89 -2.70 -13.05
N LYS A 126 13.45 -3.40 -14.04
CA LYS A 126 12.95 -3.47 -15.43
C LYS A 126 11.97 -4.62 -15.67
N ASP A 127 11.41 -5.19 -14.61
CA ASP A 127 10.44 -6.27 -14.68
C ASP A 127 9.01 -5.74 -14.91
N LEU A 128 8.16 -6.61 -15.45
CA LEU A 128 6.78 -6.26 -15.73
C LEU A 128 5.97 -6.21 -14.43
N VAL A 129 5.39 -5.05 -14.14
CA VAL A 129 4.39 -4.88 -13.07
C VAL A 129 3.00 -4.69 -13.68
N PRO A 130 1.94 -5.24 -13.06
CA PRO A 130 0.59 -5.18 -13.62
C PRO A 130 0.03 -3.75 -13.62
N ALA A 131 0.39 -2.93 -12.63
CA ALA A 131 -0.08 -1.56 -12.48
C ALA A 131 0.95 -0.67 -11.77
N LYS A 132 0.79 0.66 -11.85
CA LYS A 132 1.66 1.61 -11.14
C LYS A 132 1.33 1.68 -9.65
N ILE A 133 0.05 1.55 -9.29
CA ILE A 133 -0.39 1.48 -7.91
C ILE A 133 -1.39 0.32 -7.80
N ILE A 134 -1.23 -0.49 -6.77
CA ILE A 134 -2.08 -1.65 -6.48
C ILE A 134 -2.59 -1.48 -5.06
N VAL A 135 -3.89 -1.63 -4.86
CA VAL A 135 -4.55 -1.60 -3.55
C VAL A 135 -5.17 -2.96 -3.29
N LYS A 136 -4.87 -3.52 -2.12
CA LYS A 136 -5.54 -4.66 -1.54
C LYS A 136 -6.23 -4.20 -0.27
N GLU A 137 -7.54 -4.28 -0.23
CA GLU A 137 -8.33 -3.92 0.93
C GLU A 137 -8.98 -5.18 1.52
N SER A 138 -8.87 -5.38 2.82
CA SER A 138 -9.62 -6.41 3.54
C SER A 138 -10.67 -5.71 4.40
N LEU A 139 -11.93 -5.97 4.06
CA LEU A 139 -13.07 -5.42 4.76
C LEU A 139 -13.70 -6.52 5.61
N ALA A 140 -13.88 -6.23 6.89
CA ALA A 140 -14.51 -7.14 7.83
C ALA A 140 -15.90 -7.57 7.31
N GLY A 141 -16.15 -8.87 7.24
CA GLY A 141 -17.39 -9.45 6.70
C GLY A 141 -17.59 -9.37 5.18
N GLN A 142 -16.72 -8.68 4.42
CA GLN A 142 -16.84 -8.57 2.95
C GLN A 142 -15.68 -9.22 2.17
N GLY A 143 -14.65 -9.70 2.86
CA GLY A 143 -13.50 -10.35 2.23
C GLY A 143 -12.48 -9.35 1.68
N TYR A 144 -11.77 -9.77 0.62
CA TYR A 144 -10.72 -8.95 -0.01
C TYR A 144 -11.21 -8.29 -1.29
N LYS A 145 -10.82 -7.03 -1.50
CA LYS A 145 -11.00 -6.29 -2.74
C LYS A 145 -9.64 -5.85 -3.30
N TRP A 146 -9.53 -5.85 -4.61
CA TRP A 146 -8.31 -5.47 -5.32
C TRP A 146 -8.64 -4.35 -6.29
N PHE A 147 -7.82 -3.32 -6.29
CA PHE A 147 -7.93 -2.22 -7.25
C PHE A 147 -6.55 -1.86 -7.78
N SER A 148 -6.52 -1.34 -8.99
CA SER A 148 -5.28 -1.00 -9.67
C SER A 148 -5.41 0.30 -10.45
N TYR A 149 -4.31 1.07 -10.46
CA TYR A 149 -4.16 2.24 -11.32
C TYR A 149 -3.08 1.97 -12.36
N SER A 150 -3.52 1.86 -13.60
CA SER A 150 -2.67 1.73 -14.78
C SER A 150 -3.02 2.86 -15.74
N PRO A 151 -2.14 3.85 -15.96
CA PRO A 151 -2.39 4.85 -16.97
C PRO A 151 -2.54 4.15 -18.33
N ILE A 152 -3.57 4.54 -19.09
CA ILE A 152 -3.82 4.02 -20.43
C ILE A 152 -2.57 4.29 -21.27
N ARG A 153 -2.02 3.24 -21.91
CA ARG A 153 -0.93 3.41 -22.87
C ARG A 153 -1.51 4.16 -24.07
N LYS A 154 -1.02 5.37 -24.32
CA LYS A 154 -1.29 6.11 -25.56
C LYS A 154 -0.56 5.46 -26.72
#